data_AF-A0A353T568-F1
#
_entry.id   AF-A0A353T568-F1
#
_cell.length_a   1.000
_cell.length_b   1.000
_cell.length_c   1.000
_cell.angle_alpha   90.00
_cell.angle_beta   90.00
_cell.angle_gamma   90.00
#
_symmetry.space_group_name_H-M   'P 1'
#
loop_
_entity.id
_entity.type
_entity.pdbx_description
1 polymer ?
#
loop_
_entity_poly.entity_id
_entity_poly.type
_entity_poly.pdbx_seq_one_letter_code
_entity_poly.pdbx_strand_id
1 'polypeptide(L)' 'RDYIHVMDLADGHIAALKKLKKDCGLVVYNLGTGTGYSVLDMLHAFEKVVGQPIPYEIMGRRPGDIAQC' A
#
# COMPACT_ATOMS: atom_id res chain seq x y z
N ARG A 1 -0.75 3.47 6.68
CA ARG A 1 -1.40 2.96 5.45
C ARG A 1 -0.77 1.61 5.13
N ASP A 2 -1.51 0.69 4.52
CA ASP A 2 -0.94 -0.57 4.01
C ASP A 2 -0.41 -0.31 2.59
N TYR A 3 0.92 -0.24 2.46
CA TYR A 3 1.58 -0.01 1.17
C TYR A 3 1.94 -1.37 0.56
N ILE A 4 1.43 -1.64 -0.64
CA ILE A 4 1.70 -2.85 -1.41
C ILE A 4 2.61 -2.54 -2.59
N HIS A 5 3.56 -3.43 -2.89
CA HIS A 5 4.40 -3.28 -4.06
C HIS A 5 3.55 -3.43 -5.34
N VAL A 6 3.78 -2.58 -6.35
CA VAL A 6 2.94 -2.55 -7.56
C VAL A 6 2.92 -3.88 -8.32
N MET A 7 4.03 -4.63 -8.28
CA MET A 7 4.11 -5.95 -8.92
C MET A 7 3.26 -6.99 -8.20
N ASP A 8 3.18 -6.96 -6.86
CA ASP A 8 2.32 -7.88 -6.10
C ASP A 8 0.84 -7.63 -6.43
N LEU A 9 0.47 -6.36 -6.61
CA LEU A 9 -0.87 -6.00 -7.04
C LEU A 9 -1.16 -6.52 -8.46
N ALA A 10 -0.20 -6.42 -9.38
CA ALA A 10 -0.33 -6.97 -10.73
C ALA A 10 -0.48 -8.50 -10.72
N ASP A 11 0.32 -9.20 -9.92
CA ASP A 11 0.21 -10.64 -9.74
C ASP A 11 -1.13 -11.05 -9.12
N GLY A 12 -1.68 -10.22 -8.23
CA GLY A 12 -3.03 -10.36 -7.69
C GLY A 12 -4.11 -10.40 -8.78
N HIS A 13 -3.98 -9.57 -9.83
CA HIS A 13 -4.91 -9.60 -10.96
C HIS A 13 -4.79 -10.90 -11.77
N ILE A 14 -3.57 -11.39 -11.99
CA ILE A 14 -3.33 -12.69 -12.67
C ILE A 14 -3.96 -13.83 -11.85
N ALA A 15 -3.81 -13.81 -10.52
CA ALA A 15 -4.42 -14.78 -9.63
C ALA A 15 -5.96 -14.73 -9.68
N ALA A 16 -6.55 -13.53 -9.67
CA ALA A 16 -7.99 -13.33 -9.80
C ALA A 16 -8.52 -13.90 -11.13
N LEU A 17 -7.84 -13.65 -12.25
CA LEU A 17 -8.20 -14.20 -13.55
C LEU A 17 -8.13 -15.75 -13.56
N LYS A 18 -7.11 -16.34 -12.94
CA LYS A 18 -7.02 -17.81 -12.80
C LYS A 18 -8.17 -18.38 -11.97
N LYS A 19 -8.63 -17.65 -10.94
CA LYS A 19 -9.77 -18.06 -10.10
C LYS A 19 -11.08 -17.96 -10.86
N LEU A 20 -11.25 -16.93 -11.68
CA LEU A 20 -12.43 -16.73 -12.52
C LEU A 20 -12.67 -17.92 -13.47
N LYS A 21 -11.60 -18.52 -14.00
CA LYS A 21 -11.67 -19.73 -14.85
C LYS A 21 -12.19 -20.98 -14.13
N LYS A 22 -12.31 -20.95 -12.81
CA LYS A 22 -12.83 -22.06 -11.98
C LYS A 22 -14.29 -21.82 -11.54
N ASP A 23 -15.01 -20.98 -12.28
CA ASP A 23 -16.44 -20.70 -12.11
C ASP A 23 -16.81 -20.23 -10.69
N CYS A 24 -16.07 -19.24 -10.18
CA CYS A 24 -16.21 -18.76 -8.81
C CYS A 24 -17.35 -17.75 -8.59
N GLY A 25 -18.08 -17.37 -9.65
CA GLY A 25 -19.04 -16.27 -9.59
C GLY A 25 -18.39 -14.93 -9.24
N LEU A 26 -19.12 -14.07 -8.54
CA LEU A 26 -18.64 -12.77 -8.06
C LEU A 26 -17.91 -12.95 -6.72
N VAL A 27 -16.65 -12.51 -6.68
CA VAL A 27 -15.87 -12.47 -5.43
C VAL A 27 -15.13 -11.15 -5.33
N VAL A 28 -15.12 -10.56 -4.13
CA VAL A 28 -14.43 -9.30 -3.81
C VAL A 28 -13.29 -9.61 -2.86
N TYR A 29 -12.09 -9.09 -3.16
CA TYR A 29 -10.88 -9.31 -2.38
C TYR A 29 -10.21 -7.98 -2.02
N ASN A 30 -9.70 -7.89 -0.80
CA ASN A 30 -8.70 -6.88 -0.46
C ASN A 30 -7.32 -7.40 -0.87
N LEU A 31 -6.55 -6.57 -1.57
CA LEU A 31 -5.15 -6.84 -1.90
C LEU A 31 -4.28 -5.83 -1.16
N GLY A 32 -3.61 -6.32 -0.11
CA GLY A 32 -2.72 -5.56 0.76
C GLY A 32 -1.75 -6.49 1.45
N THR A 33 -0.77 -5.93 2.15
CA THR A 33 0.23 -6.71 2.89
C THR A 33 -0.27 -7.10 4.29
N GLY A 34 -1.33 -6.45 4.76
CA GLY A 34 -1.81 -6.56 6.15
C GLY A 34 -0.95 -5.77 7.14
N THR A 35 0.13 -5.13 6.69
CA THR A 35 1.06 -4.38 7.53
C THR A 35 0.91 -2.89 7.27
N GLY A 36 0.62 -2.13 8.33
CA GLY A 36 0.51 -0.68 8.25
C GLY A 36 1.86 0.00 8.48
N TYR A 37 2.19 0.97 7.61
CA TYR A 37 3.33 1.88 7.79
C TYR A 37 2.85 3.32 8.00
N SER A 38 3.55 4.06 8.85
CA SER A 38 3.36 5.49 9.02
C SER A 38 4.04 6.28 7.89
N VAL A 39 3.76 7.60 7.82
CA VAL A 39 4.44 8.50 6.89
C VAL A 39 5.95 8.55 7.16
N LEU A 40 6.34 8.56 8.44
CA LEU A 40 7.75 8.59 8.83
C LEU A 40 8.46 7.27 8.55
N ASP A 41 7.77 6.12 8.67
CA ASP A 41 8.36 4.82 8.28
C ASP A 41 8.72 4.81 6.79
N MET A 42 7.82 5.32 5.94
CA MET A 42 8.07 5.42 4.50
C MET A 42 9.20 6.39 4.17
N LEU A 43 9.25 7.54 4.86
CA LEU A 43 10.33 8.51 4.70
C LEU A 43 11.70 7.88 5.01
N HIS A 44 11.83 7.28 6.20
CA HIS A 44 13.10 6.67 6.62
C HIS A 44 13.48 5.47 5.74
N ALA A 45 12.51 4.68 5.27
CA ALA A 45 12.77 3.61 4.32
C ALA A 45 13.34 4.16 3.01
N PHE A 46 12.79 5.27 2.51
CA PHE A 46 13.27 5.90 1.29
C PHE A 46 14.65 6.53 1.46
N GLU A 47 14.91 7.22 2.58
CA GLU A 47 16.23 7.78 2.91
C GLU A 47 17.31 6.70 2.93
N LYS A 48 17.02 5.53 3.51
CA LYS A 48 17.95 4.38 3.51
C LYS A 48 18.27 3.87 2.11
N VAL A 49 17.29 3.86 1.20
CA VAL A 49 17.47 3.39 -0.18
C VAL A 49 18.26 4.41 -1.01
N VAL A 50 17.98 5.70 -0.84
CA VAL A 50 18.66 6.77 -1.59
C VAL A 50 20.04 7.10 -1.01
N GLY A 51 20.25 6.86 0.28
CA GLY A 51 21.51 7.14 0.98
C GLY A 51 21.71 8.60 1.36
N GLN A 52 20.64 9.41 1.33
CA GLN A 52 20.69 10.83 1.71
C GLN A 52 19.40 11.21 2.46
N PRO A 53 19.47 12.21 3.38
CA PRO A 53 18.31 12.69 4.09
C PRO A 53 17.33 13.40 3.13
N ILE A 54 16.04 13.23 3.37
CA ILE A 54 14.96 13.85 2.60
C ILE A 54 14.34 14.95 3.48
N PRO A 55 14.47 16.22 3.09
CA PRO A 55 13.91 17.31 3.88
C PRO A 55 12.38 17.24 3.89
N TYR A 56 11.80 17.44 5.07
CA TYR A 56 10.35 17.52 5.27
C TYR A 56 10.02 18.52 6.37
N GLU A 57 8.77 18.98 6.39
CA GLU A 57 8.22 19.83 7.44
C GLU A 57 6.91 19.23 7.94
N ILE A 58 6.71 19.24 9.27
CA ILE A 58 5.46 18.77 9.87
C ILE A 58 4.43 19.90 9.79
N MET A 59 3.40 19.67 9.00
CA MET A 59 2.29 20.62 8.80
C MET A 59 1.01 20.12 9.46
N GLY A 60 -0.01 20.99 9.48
CA GLY A 60 -1.35 20.61 9.94
C GLY A 60 -1.95 19.45 9.14
N ARG A 61 -2.93 18.76 9.73
CA ARG A 61 -3.61 17.64 9.06
C ARG A 61 -4.30 18.09 7.78
N ARG A 62 -4.19 17.29 6.72
CA ARG A 62 -4.92 17.53 5.48
C ARG A 62 -6.42 17.21 5.69
N PRO A 63 -7.34 18.08 5.28
CA PRO A 63 -8.77 17.79 5.35
C PRO A 63 -9.13 16.47 4.66
N GLY A 64 -9.95 15.64 5.31
CA GLY A 64 -10.35 14.33 4.78
C GLY A 64 -9.38 13.18 5.09
N ASP A 65 -8.24 13.43 5.73
CA ASP A 65 -7.42 12.34 6.25
C ASP A 65 -8.10 11.66 7.45
N ILE A 66 -8.19 10.33 7.38
CA ILE A 66 -8.84 9.48 8.40
C ILE A 66 -8.08 9.63 9.72
N ALA A 67 -8.78 10.06 10.78
CA ALA A 67 -8.18 10.39 12.06
C ALA A 67 -7.66 9.16 12.83
N GLN A 68 -8.31 8.01 12.66
CA GLN A 68 -7.98 6.70 13.24
C GLN A 68 -8.94 5.63 12.67
N CYS A 69 -8.50 4.39 12.46
CA CYS A 69 -9.37 3.21 12.37
C CYS A 69 -9.25 2.41 13.66
#